data_AF-A0A939DQ03-F1
#
_entry.id   AF-A0A939DQ03-F1
#
_cell.length_a   1.000
_cell.length_b   1.000
_cell.length_c   1.000
_cell.angle_alpha   90.00
_cell.angle_beta   90.00
_cell.angle_gamma   90.00
#
_symmetry.space_group_name_H-M   'P 1'
#
loop_
_entity.id
_entity.type
_entity.pdbx_description
1 polymer ?
#
loop_
_entity_poly.entity_id
_entity_poly.type
_entity_poly.pdbx_seq_one_letter_code
_entity_poly.pdbx_strand_id
1 'polypeptide(L)'
;MPVLENGFELINDLLSEGEVQSFREEFSSVSFPSKVGGIRNAEKKFSSIGALALSDSLLRKVGSYLTGTPKLVRAILFNKTEESNWLVTWHQDRTVAVSKRFEQSGWGPWSVKDNTDHVQPPLSVLNQMVTIRIHLDDASIENGCLKIFPKSHDLGLLRQSEIQQYVIDHSPVSCEAKAGSALVMRPHILHSSSKAANPSQRRVIHLEYISYELPQGVTWA
;
A
#
# COMPACT_ATOMS: atom_id res chain seq x y z
N MET A 1 -12.38 -9.60 -16.29
CA MET A 1 -12.13 -9.10 -14.92
C MET A 1 -11.14 -7.96 -14.99
N PRO A 2 -11.19 -6.96 -14.10
CA PRO A 2 -10.10 -6.02 -13.89
C PRO A 2 -8.83 -6.79 -13.50
N VAL A 3 -7.88 -7.00 -14.43
CA VAL A 3 -6.71 -7.85 -14.16
C VAL A 3 -5.47 -6.98 -14.05
N LEU A 4 -4.88 -6.95 -12.85
CA LEU A 4 -3.46 -6.66 -12.71
C LEU A 4 -2.70 -7.93 -13.10
N GLU A 5 -2.36 -8.10 -14.38
CA GLU A 5 -1.82 -9.36 -14.90
C GLU A 5 -0.56 -9.82 -14.15
N ASN A 6 0.33 -8.88 -13.83
CA ASN A 6 1.54 -9.15 -13.07
C ASN A 6 1.34 -8.98 -11.56
N GLY A 7 0.11 -8.68 -11.12
CA GLY A 7 -0.23 -8.28 -9.76
C GLY A 7 0.18 -6.85 -9.41
N PHE A 8 0.80 -6.12 -10.33
CA PHE A 8 1.12 -4.69 -10.20
C PHE A 8 1.12 -3.97 -11.56
N GLU A 9 1.03 -2.64 -11.52
CA GLU A 9 1.14 -1.72 -12.66
C GLU A 9 1.81 -0.41 -12.18
N LEU A 10 2.73 0.13 -12.98
CA LEU A 10 3.28 1.46 -12.77
C LEU A 10 2.56 2.46 -13.68
N ILE A 11 1.96 3.48 -13.08
CA ILE A 11 1.29 4.58 -13.77
C ILE A 11 2.19 5.80 -13.67
N ASN A 12 2.64 6.30 -14.81
CA ASN A 12 3.37 7.57 -14.86
C ASN A 12 2.37 8.73 -14.79
N ASP A 13 2.81 9.86 -14.25
CA ASP A 13 2.07 11.14 -14.29
C ASP A 13 0.64 11.06 -13.73
N LEU A 14 0.42 10.30 -12.65
CA LEU A 14 -0.88 10.27 -11.96
C LEU A 14 -1.20 11.64 -11.34
N LEU A 15 -0.20 12.28 -10.75
CA LEU A 15 -0.27 13.65 -10.28
C LEU A 15 0.57 14.55 -11.18
N SER A 16 0.08 15.75 -11.44
CA SER A 16 0.84 16.81 -12.07
C SER A 16 1.97 17.31 -11.16
N GLU A 17 2.97 17.97 -11.76
CA GLU A 17 4.07 18.59 -11.02
C GLU A 17 3.58 19.60 -9.96
N GLY A 18 2.54 20.37 -10.27
CA GLY A 18 1.94 21.33 -9.33
C GLY A 18 1.25 20.67 -8.14
N GLU A 19 0.56 19.54 -8.36
CA GLU A 19 -0.03 18.75 -7.26
C GLU A 19 1.05 18.13 -6.39
N VAL A 20 2.10 17.55 -7.00
CA VAL A 20 3.26 17.01 -6.27
C VAL A 20 3.88 18.09 -5.41
N GLN A 21 4.15 19.27 -5.96
CA GLN A 21 4.79 20.36 -5.23
C GLN A 21 3.91 20.84 -4.05
N SER A 22 2.60 20.94 -4.26
CA SER A 22 1.65 21.31 -3.19
C SER A 22 1.70 20.31 -2.01
N PHE A 23 1.71 19.00 -2.30
CA PHE A 23 1.89 17.99 -1.25
C PHE A 23 3.27 18.07 -0.57
N ARG A 24 4.33 18.32 -1.35
CA ARG A 24 5.68 18.43 -0.79
C ARG A 24 5.80 19.60 0.18
N GLU A 25 5.18 20.73 -0.15
CA GLU A 25 5.13 21.93 0.69
C GLU A 25 4.34 21.67 1.97
N GLU A 26 3.14 21.10 1.86
CA GLU A 26 2.34 20.73 3.03
C GLU A 26 3.10 19.80 3.99
N PHE A 27 3.83 18.81 3.45
CA PHE A 27 4.55 17.83 4.25
C PHE A 27 5.97 18.26 4.65
N SER A 28 6.41 19.45 4.25
CA SER A 28 7.77 19.94 4.55
C SER A 28 8.02 20.14 6.04
N SER A 29 6.99 20.56 6.79
CA SER A 29 7.06 20.83 8.23
C SER A 29 6.43 19.73 9.10
N VAL A 30 5.96 18.64 8.48
CA VAL A 30 5.30 17.54 9.21
C VAL A 30 6.35 16.72 9.96
N SER A 31 6.21 16.64 11.28
CA SER A 31 7.03 15.74 12.09
C SER A 31 6.55 14.30 11.94
N PHE A 32 7.42 13.43 11.46
CA PHE A 32 7.16 12.00 11.40
C PHE A 32 7.54 11.33 12.72
N PRO A 33 6.72 10.40 13.24
CA PRO A 33 7.06 9.69 14.46
C PRO A 33 8.42 8.99 14.33
N SER A 34 9.26 9.13 15.34
CA SER A 34 10.54 8.44 15.37
C SER A 34 10.30 6.91 15.35
N LYS A 35 11.05 6.20 14.50
CA LYS A 35 11.01 4.73 14.31
C LYS A 35 9.74 4.14 13.67
N VAL A 36 8.65 4.88 13.52
CA VAL A 36 7.45 4.41 12.81
C VAL A 36 7.41 5.11 11.46
N GLY A 37 7.87 4.41 10.43
CA GLY A 37 8.17 4.97 9.11
C GLY A 37 7.02 5.64 8.32
N GLY A 38 5.84 5.81 8.93
CA GLY A 38 4.73 6.52 8.31
C GLY A 38 3.64 6.95 9.30
N ILE A 39 2.87 7.94 8.87
CA ILE A 39 1.71 8.47 9.59
C ILE A 39 0.47 7.70 9.12
N ARG A 40 -0.11 6.89 10.01
CA ARG A 40 -1.38 6.19 9.79
C ARG A 40 -2.57 7.16 9.85
N ASN A 41 -3.68 6.77 9.22
CA ASN A 41 -4.91 7.55 9.12
C ASN A 41 -4.64 8.93 8.49
N ALA A 42 -3.80 8.93 7.45
CA ALA A 42 -3.31 10.15 6.83
C ALA A 42 -4.46 10.97 6.19
N GLU A 43 -5.50 10.31 5.70
CA GLU A 43 -6.71 10.92 5.16
C GLU A 43 -7.51 11.71 6.20
N LYS A 44 -7.44 11.31 7.47
CA LYS A 44 -8.10 12.01 8.59
C LYS A 44 -7.25 13.17 9.14
N LYS A 45 -5.95 13.14 8.88
CA LYS A 45 -4.97 14.13 9.39
C LYS A 45 -4.63 15.23 8.37
N PHE A 46 -4.68 14.89 7.09
CA PHE A 46 -4.36 15.78 5.98
C PHE A 46 -5.55 15.85 5.04
N SER A 47 -6.21 17.01 5.02
CA SER A 47 -7.40 17.22 4.17
C SER A 47 -7.10 17.02 2.68
N SER A 48 -5.87 17.33 2.25
CA SER A 48 -5.38 17.10 0.88
C SER A 48 -5.33 15.61 0.51
N ILE A 49 -4.87 14.74 1.43
CA ILE A 49 -4.87 13.28 1.24
C ILE A 49 -6.30 12.75 1.23
N GLY A 50 -7.17 13.25 2.13
CA GLY A 50 -8.59 12.90 2.13
C GLY A 50 -9.28 13.26 0.81
N ALA A 51 -9.05 14.49 0.32
CA ALA A 51 -9.59 14.96 -0.95
C ALA A 51 -9.08 14.15 -2.14
N LEU A 52 -7.78 13.84 -2.19
CA LEU A 52 -7.19 12.99 -3.23
C LEU A 52 -7.79 11.57 -3.18
N ALA A 53 -7.83 10.95 -2.01
CA ALA A 53 -8.31 9.58 -1.81
C ALA A 53 -9.80 9.40 -2.19
N LEU A 54 -10.59 10.47 -2.08
CA LEU A 54 -12.01 10.47 -2.41
C LEU A 54 -12.31 11.16 -3.75
N SER A 55 -11.29 11.57 -4.50
CA SER A 55 -11.48 12.23 -5.79
C SER A 55 -12.06 11.27 -6.82
N ASP A 56 -12.98 11.77 -7.66
CA ASP A 56 -13.61 10.97 -8.71
C ASP A 56 -12.59 10.38 -9.70
N SER A 57 -11.52 11.12 -10.01
CA SER A 57 -10.45 10.66 -10.89
C SER A 57 -9.75 9.44 -10.30
N LEU A 58 -9.34 9.51 -9.03
CA LEU A 58 -8.66 8.41 -8.37
C LEU A 58 -9.59 7.23 -8.14
N LEU A 59 -10.83 7.46 -7.68
CA LEU A 59 -11.82 6.40 -7.48
C LEU A 59 -12.14 5.67 -8.78
N ARG A 60 -12.28 6.38 -9.92
CA ARG A 60 -12.43 5.73 -11.23
C ARG A 60 -11.20 4.89 -11.59
N LYS A 61 -10.00 5.42 -11.37
CA LYS A 61 -8.75 4.70 -11.67
C LYS A 61 -8.57 3.46 -10.81
N VAL A 62 -8.81 3.51 -9.50
CA VAL A 62 -8.72 2.31 -8.64
C VAL A 62 -9.88 1.34 -8.89
N GLY A 63 -11.06 1.86 -9.23
CA GLY A 63 -12.23 1.08 -9.61
C GLY A 63 -11.99 0.21 -10.84
N SER A 64 -11.10 0.62 -11.76
CA SER A 64 -10.71 -0.21 -12.90
C SER A 64 -9.84 -1.42 -12.54
N TYR A 65 -9.54 -1.66 -11.25
CA TYR A 65 -8.85 -2.86 -10.74
C TYR A 65 -9.72 -3.70 -9.78
N LEU A 66 -10.96 -3.26 -9.56
CA LEU A 66 -11.91 -3.83 -8.60
C LEU A 66 -13.22 -4.22 -9.26
N THR A 67 -13.88 -5.24 -8.73
CA THR A 67 -15.15 -5.75 -9.29
C THR A 67 -16.39 -5.01 -8.80
N GLY A 68 -16.22 -4.02 -7.91
CA GLY A 68 -17.30 -3.22 -7.34
C GLY A 68 -16.81 -1.85 -6.91
N THR A 69 -17.64 -1.14 -6.15
CA THR A 69 -17.34 0.24 -5.74
C THR A 69 -16.12 0.29 -4.80
N PRO A 70 -15.09 1.08 -5.13
CA PRO A 70 -13.92 1.23 -4.26
C PRO A 70 -14.28 1.91 -2.95
N LYS A 71 -13.85 1.33 -1.84
CA LYS A 71 -13.90 1.89 -0.50
C LYS A 71 -12.49 2.02 0.04
N LEU A 72 -12.11 3.22 0.48
CA LEU A 72 -10.83 3.42 1.15
C LEU A 72 -10.85 2.70 2.50
N VAL A 73 -9.84 1.87 2.77
CA VAL A 73 -9.70 1.12 4.02
C VAL A 73 -8.41 1.40 4.77
N ARG A 74 -7.48 2.12 4.14
CA ARG A 74 -6.23 2.52 4.78
C ARG A 74 -5.59 3.68 4.02
N ALA A 75 -5.13 4.69 4.75
CA ALA A 75 -4.16 5.64 4.23
C ALA A 75 -2.96 5.77 5.17
N ILE A 76 -1.75 5.68 4.60
CA ILE A 76 -0.49 5.89 5.31
C ILE A 76 0.36 6.85 4.48
N LEU A 77 0.86 7.90 5.12
CA LEU A 77 1.90 8.75 4.54
C LEU A 77 3.25 8.22 5.03
N PHE A 78 4.02 7.60 4.13
CA PHE A 78 5.40 7.20 4.42
C PHE A 78 6.36 8.34 4.13
N ASN A 79 7.39 8.48 4.95
CA ASN A 79 8.53 9.37 4.68
C ASN A 79 9.81 8.68 5.11
N LYS A 80 10.60 8.25 4.12
CA LYS A 80 11.92 7.66 4.33
C LYS A 80 12.95 8.76 4.22
N THR A 81 13.79 8.91 5.24
CA THR A 81 14.89 9.88 5.28
C THR A 81 16.19 9.15 5.61
N GLU A 82 17.32 9.86 5.65
CA GLU A 82 18.59 9.29 6.08
C GLU A 82 18.54 8.77 7.52
N GLU A 83 17.94 9.55 8.42
CA GLU A 83 17.77 9.21 9.84
C GLU A 83 16.77 8.08 10.07
N SER A 84 15.90 7.83 9.07
CA SER A 84 14.83 6.84 9.10
C SER A 84 14.91 5.93 7.87
N ASN A 85 16.03 5.20 7.75
CA ASN A 85 16.29 4.25 6.66
C ASN A 85 16.04 2.79 7.11
N TRP A 86 14.78 2.42 7.29
CA TRP A 86 14.43 1.04 7.69
C TRP A 86 14.33 0.09 6.48
N LEU A 87 14.66 -1.18 6.74
CA LEU A 87 14.45 -2.29 5.81
C LEU A 87 13.02 -2.79 5.95
N VAL A 88 12.34 -3.02 4.83
CA VAL A 88 11.11 -3.80 4.79
C VAL A 88 11.45 -5.14 4.16
N THR A 89 11.42 -6.20 4.97
CA THR A 89 11.71 -7.58 4.51
C THR A 89 10.68 -8.06 3.49
N TRP A 90 10.99 -9.14 2.77
CA TRP A 90 10.01 -9.80 1.91
C TRP A 90 8.78 -10.22 2.70
N HIS A 91 7.61 -9.72 2.30
CA HIS A 91 6.34 -9.98 2.97
C HIS A 91 5.16 -9.81 2.01
N GLN A 92 3.98 -10.17 2.50
CA GLN A 92 2.68 -9.93 1.87
C GLN A 92 1.84 -9.12 2.86
N ASP A 93 1.10 -8.12 2.38
CA ASP A 93 0.11 -7.43 3.21
C ASP A 93 -1.14 -8.31 3.31
N ARG A 94 -1.39 -8.83 4.52
CA ARG A 94 -2.38 -9.89 4.76
C ARG A 94 -3.54 -9.46 5.63
N THR A 95 -3.44 -8.33 6.31
CA THR A 95 -4.42 -7.94 7.34
C THR A 95 -5.19 -6.69 6.94
N VAL A 96 -6.49 -6.72 7.18
CA VAL A 96 -7.40 -5.57 7.09
C VAL A 96 -7.77 -5.10 8.48
N ALA A 97 -8.24 -3.85 8.59
CA ALA A 97 -8.74 -3.27 9.83
C ALA A 97 -10.26 -3.14 9.76
N VAL A 98 -10.95 -3.52 10.83
CA VAL A 98 -12.41 -3.49 10.93
C VAL A 98 -12.84 -2.87 12.25
N SER A 99 -14.05 -2.32 12.30
CA SER A 99 -14.55 -1.58 13.47
C SER A 99 -14.87 -2.46 14.67
N LYS A 100 -15.12 -3.75 14.44
CA LYS A 100 -15.30 -4.75 15.48
C LYS A 100 -15.09 -6.15 14.94
N ARG A 101 -14.68 -7.08 15.82
CA ARG A 101 -14.64 -8.51 15.52
C ARG A 101 -16.02 -9.07 15.14
N PHE A 102 -16.02 -10.04 14.23
CA PHE A 102 -17.20 -10.79 13.80
C PHE A 102 -16.84 -12.26 13.53
N GLU A 103 -17.85 -13.12 13.51
CA GLU A 103 -17.68 -14.56 13.28
C GLU A 103 -18.11 -14.91 11.85
N GLN A 104 -17.13 -15.23 11.01
CA GLN A 104 -17.33 -15.68 9.63
C GLN A 104 -16.21 -16.64 9.24
N SER A 105 -16.55 -17.72 8.52
CA SER A 105 -15.57 -18.71 8.08
C SER A 105 -14.45 -18.10 7.24
N GLY A 106 -13.21 -18.50 7.51
CA GLY A 106 -12.01 -18.06 6.80
C GLY A 106 -11.44 -16.70 7.24
N TRP A 107 -12.06 -16.01 8.21
CA TRP A 107 -11.53 -14.78 8.78
C TRP A 107 -10.69 -15.07 10.03
N GLY A 108 -9.39 -14.82 9.92
CA GLY A 108 -8.42 -15.05 10.99
C GLY A 108 -7.00 -15.26 10.46
N PRO A 109 -5.97 -15.11 11.31
CA PRO A 109 -6.06 -14.78 12.74
C PRO A 109 -6.45 -13.32 13.00
N TRP A 110 -6.91 -13.06 14.22
CA TRP A 110 -7.28 -11.74 14.74
C TRP A 110 -6.14 -11.17 15.59
N SER A 111 -5.98 -9.85 15.59
CA SER A 111 -5.06 -9.09 16.44
C SER A 111 -5.60 -7.69 16.69
N VAL A 112 -5.20 -7.03 17.78
CA VAL A 112 -5.56 -5.64 18.03
C VAL A 112 -4.31 -4.77 17.88
N LYS A 113 -4.40 -3.69 17.11
CA LYS A 113 -3.34 -2.68 16.96
C LYS A 113 -3.96 -1.30 17.07
N ASP A 114 -3.37 -0.41 17.86
CA ASP A 114 -3.89 0.95 18.09
C ASP A 114 -5.40 0.98 18.42
N ASN A 115 -5.84 0.09 19.31
CA ASN A 115 -7.26 -0.12 19.68
C ASN A 115 -8.21 -0.46 18.52
N THR A 116 -7.69 -0.93 17.40
CA THR A 116 -8.46 -1.33 16.21
C THR A 116 -8.30 -2.83 15.96
N ASP A 117 -9.42 -3.51 15.66
CA ASP A 117 -9.43 -4.92 15.30
C ASP A 117 -8.80 -5.13 13.91
N HIS A 118 -7.79 -5.98 13.85
CA HIS A 118 -7.13 -6.42 12.63
C HIS A 118 -7.36 -7.91 12.41
N VAL A 119 -7.62 -8.28 11.18
CA VAL A 119 -7.89 -9.66 10.80
C VAL A 119 -7.30 -9.98 9.44
N GLN A 120 -6.80 -11.20 9.27
CA GLN A 120 -6.51 -11.72 7.93
C GLN A 120 -7.82 -12.23 7.31
N PRO A 121 -8.31 -11.65 6.21
CA PRO A 121 -9.49 -12.14 5.55
C PRO A 121 -9.14 -13.33 4.62
N PRO A 122 -10.14 -14.03 4.06
CA PRO A 122 -9.92 -15.02 3.01
C PRO A 122 -9.19 -14.42 1.80
N LEU A 123 -8.44 -15.26 1.06
CA LEU A 123 -7.73 -14.83 -0.16
C LEU A 123 -8.66 -14.17 -1.18
N SER A 124 -9.91 -14.66 -1.31
CA SER A 124 -10.92 -14.08 -2.19
C SER A 124 -11.28 -12.63 -1.85
N VAL A 125 -11.10 -12.21 -0.60
CA VAL A 125 -11.28 -10.82 -0.15
C VAL A 125 -10.03 -10.00 -0.47
N LEU A 126 -8.83 -10.54 -0.24
CA LEU A 126 -7.56 -9.87 -0.63
C LEU A 126 -7.47 -9.66 -2.15
N ASN A 127 -8.05 -10.56 -2.95
CA ASN A 127 -8.16 -10.41 -4.40
C ASN A 127 -9.12 -9.28 -4.82
N GLN A 128 -9.99 -8.83 -3.92
CA GLN A 128 -10.88 -7.68 -4.10
C GLN A 128 -10.30 -6.39 -3.51
N MET A 129 -9.00 -6.39 -3.17
CA MET A 129 -8.25 -5.23 -2.72
C MET A 129 -7.26 -4.76 -3.79
N VAL A 130 -6.96 -3.47 -3.74
CA VAL A 130 -5.88 -2.85 -4.48
C VAL A 130 -5.17 -1.82 -3.60
N THR A 131 -3.86 -1.83 -3.65
CA THR A 131 -3.00 -0.82 -3.04
C THR A 131 -2.54 0.13 -4.14
N ILE A 132 -2.62 1.43 -3.91
CA ILE A 132 -1.96 2.44 -4.75
C ILE A 132 -0.97 3.24 -3.93
N ARG A 133 0.28 3.29 -4.40
CA ARG A 133 1.39 4.00 -3.79
C ARG A 133 1.75 5.17 -4.69
N ILE A 134 1.36 6.37 -4.28
CA ILE A 134 1.57 7.60 -5.04
C ILE A 134 2.89 8.23 -4.58
N HIS A 135 3.82 8.40 -5.51
CA HIS A 135 5.18 8.86 -5.24
C HIS A 135 5.23 10.39 -5.27
N LEU A 136 5.61 11.01 -4.16
CA LEU A 136 5.83 12.45 -4.11
C LEU A 136 7.29 12.81 -4.37
N ASP A 137 8.20 11.85 -4.31
CA ASP A 137 9.61 12.00 -4.63
C ASP A 137 10.02 10.82 -5.53
N ASP A 138 11.09 11.01 -6.32
CA ASP A 138 11.64 9.95 -7.15
C ASP A 138 12.00 8.73 -6.29
N ALA A 139 11.68 7.55 -6.79
CA ALA A 139 12.09 6.27 -6.22
C ALA A 139 12.99 5.56 -7.23
N SER A 140 14.26 5.38 -6.88
CA SER A 140 15.26 4.66 -7.66
C SER A 140 15.76 3.45 -6.89
N ILE A 141 16.50 2.57 -7.55
CA ILE A 141 17.20 1.47 -6.88
C ILE A 141 18.11 2.00 -5.75
N GLU A 142 18.76 3.14 -5.98
CA GLU A 142 19.73 3.75 -5.05
C GLU A 142 19.07 4.28 -3.77
N ASN A 143 17.88 4.88 -3.88
CA ASN A 143 17.13 5.39 -2.72
C ASN A 143 16.07 4.41 -2.17
N GLY A 144 16.09 3.16 -2.66
CA GLY A 144 15.34 2.05 -2.09
C GLY A 144 13.88 1.96 -2.58
N CYS A 145 13.68 2.01 -3.90
CA CYS A 145 12.41 1.69 -4.54
C CYS A 145 11.87 0.32 -4.10
N LEU A 146 10.56 0.10 -4.31
CA LEU A 146 9.95 -1.19 -3.98
C LEU A 146 10.47 -2.27 -4.93
N LYS A 147 10.66 -3.48 -4.43
CA LYS A 147 10.94 -4.67 -5.23
C LYS A 147 9.75 -5.62 -5.12
N ILE A 148 9.37 -6.23 -6.23
CA ILE A 148 8.18 -7.08 -6.35
C ILE A 148 8.55 -8.35 -7.09
N PHE A 149 7.89 -9.46 -6.77
CA PHE A 149 7.86 -10.63 -7.64
C PHE A 149 6.58 -10.63 -8.49
N PRO A 150 6.68 -10.45 -9.83
CA PRO A 150 5.52 -10.53 -10.71
C PRO A 150 4.73 -11.83 -10.49
N LYS A 151 3.40 -11.74 -10.55
CA LYS A 151 2.46 -12.88 -10.41
C LYS A 151 2.52 -13.63 -9.06
N SER A 152 3.35 -13.21 -8.11
CA SER A 152 3.44 -13.89 -6.79
C SER A 152 2.16 -13.84 -5.95
N HIS A 153 1.24 -12.92 -6.25
CA HIS A 153 -0.09 -12.90 -5.66
C HIS A 153 -0.93 -14.14 -6.02
N ASP A 154 -0.71 -14.75 -7.19
CA ASP A 154 -1.40 -15.98 -7.63
C ASP A 154 -0.98 -17.22 -6.81
N LEU A 155 0.14 -17.13 -6.08
CA LEU A 155 0.60 -18.17 -5.16
C LEU A 155 -0.21 -18.20 -3.85
N GLY A 156 -1.14 -17.26 -3.68
CA GLY A 156 -1.93 -17.12 -2.46
C GLY A 156 -1.10 -16.60 -1.30
N LEU A 157 -1.38 -17.09 -0.09
CA LEU A 157 -0.74 -16.62 1.14
C LEU A 157 0.41 -17.55 1.56
N LEU A 158 1.64 -17.12 1.31
CA LEU A 158 2.84 -17.89 1.59
C LEU A 158 3.20 -17.84 3.08
N ARG A 159 3.69 -18.96 3.62
CA ARG A 159 4.36 -19.03 4.91
C ARG A 159 5.76 -18.44 4.80
N GLN A 160 6.37 -18.11 5.93
CA GLN A 160 7.69 -17.50 5.96
C GLN A 160 8.77 -18.37 5.26
N SER A 161 8.73 -19.69 5.44
CA SER A 161 9.65 -20.62 4.78
C SER A 161 9.45 -20.66 3.26
N GLU A 162 8.21 -20.55 2.80
CA GLU A 162 7.87 -20.51 1.37
C GLU A 162 8.34 -19.19 0.74
N ILE A 163 8.19 -18.07 1.45
CA ILE A 163 8.76 -16.78 1.03
C ILE A 163 10.28 -16.86 0.90
N GLN A 164 10.97 -17.42 1.90
CA GLN A 164 12.43 -17.56 1.88
C GLN A 164 12.90 -18.39 0.68
N GLN A 165 12.26 -19.54 0.44
CA GLN A 165 12.57 -20.39 -0.69
C GLN A 165 12.30 -19.68 -2.02
N TYR A 166 11.14 -19.02 -2.15
CA TYR A 166 10.76 -18.32 -3.38
C TYR A 166 11.77 -17.22 -3.75
N VAL A 167 12.27 -16.48 -2.76
CA VAL A 167 13.28 -15.42 -2.94
C VAL A 167 14.63 -15.98 -3.41
N ILE A 168 14.98 -17.22 -3.05
CA ILE A 168 16.19 -17.88 -3.53
C ILE A 168 16.03 -18.31 -4.99
N ASP A 169 14.86 -18.83 -5.35
CA ASP A 169 14.62 -19.48 -6.62
C ASP A 169 14.25 -18.50 -7.75
N HIS A 170 13.87 -17.26 -7.42
CA HIS A 170 13.36 -16.28 -8.36
C HIS A 170 14.06 -14.93 -8.24
N SER A 171 13.99 -14.14 -9.32
CA SER A 171 14.48 -12.75 -9.33
C SER A 171 13.34 -11.74 -9.23
N PRO A 172 13.42 -10.74 -8.34
CA PRO A 172 12.43 -9.69 -8.26
C PRO A 172 12.67 -8.62 -9.32
N VAL A 173 11.65 -7.79 -9.56
CA VAL A 173 11.74 -6.56 -10.36
C VAL A 173 11.76 -5.34 -9.44
N SER A 174 12.59 -4.36 -9.78
CA SER A 174 12.62 -3.05 -9.12
C SER A 174 11.56 -2.15 -9.73
N CYS A 175 10.75 -1.51 -8.87
CA CYS A 175 9.69 -0.58 -9.26
C CYS A 175 10.19 0.86 -9.10
N GLU A 176 11.06 1.29 -10.01
CA GLU A 176 11.49 2.70 -10.06
C GLU A 176 10.33 3.58 -10.54
N ALA A 177 10.21 4.78 -9.97
CA ALA A 177 9.08 5.67 -10.21
C ALA A 177 9.54 7.12 -10.11
N LYS A 178 9.06 7.97 -11.01
CA LYS A 178 9.25 9.43 -10.89
C LYS A 178 8.22 10.02 -9.93
N ALA A 179 8.55 11.16 -9.35
CA ALA A 179 7.56 11.94 -8.61
C ALA A 179 6.30 12.17 -9.47
N GLY A 180 5.13 12.05 -8.87
CA GLY A 180 3.83 12.08 -9.55
C GLY A 180 3.37 10.73 -10.10
N SER A 181 4.26 9.72 -10.18
CA SER A 181 3.87 8.37 -10.59
C SER A 181 3.18 7.60 -9.46
N ALA A 182 2.46 6.53 -9.80
CA ALA A 182 1.86 5.63 -8.83
C ALA A 182 2.11 4.16 -9.16
N LEU A 183 2.49 3.40 -8.14
CA LEU A 183 2.56 1.93 -8.20
C LEU A 183 1.26 1.36 -7.65
N VAL A 184 0.47 0.73 -8.53
CA VAL A 184 -0.73 -0.02 -8.18
C VAL A 184 -0.36 -1.48 -8.02
N MET A 185 -0.84 -2.15 -6.96
CA MET A 185 -0.53 -3.56 -6.73
C MET A 185 -1.61 -4.29 -5.93
N ARG A 186 -1.66 -5.62 -6.05
CA ARG A 186 -2.38 -6.47 -5.08
C ARG A 186 -1.64 -6.42 -3.74
N PRO A 187 -2.33 -6.26 -2.60
CA PRO A 187 -1.64 -6.11 -1.30
C PRO A 187 -0.78 -7.33 -0.94
N HIS A 188 -1.23 -8.52 -1.33
CA HIS A 188 -0.54 -9.77 -1.06
C HIS A 188 0.44 -10.19 -2.18
N ILE A 189 0.80 -9.29 -3.10
CA ILE A 189 1.97 -9.54 -3.95
C ILE A 189 3.22 -9.59 -3.07
N LEU A 190 4.15 -10.51 -3.32
CA LEU A 190 5.38 -10.60 -2.55
C LEU A 190 6.27 -9.40 -2.88
N HIS A 191 6.50 -8.56 -1.87
CA HIS A 191 7.22 -7.30 -2.04
C HIS A 191 8.15 -6.98 -0.87
N SER A 192 9.13 -6.12 -1.12
CA SER A 192 10.09 -5.63 -0.13
C SER A 192 10.57 -4.23 -0.50
N SER A 193 11.16 -3.52 0.45
CA SER A 193 11.88 -2.27 0.20
C SER A 193 13.23 -2.35 0.88
N SER A 194 14.30 -2.32 0.09
CA SER A 194 15.68 -2.35 0.60
C SER A 194 16.00 -1.06 1.36
N LYS A 195 17.03 -1.10 2.22
CA LYS A 195 17.63 0.15 2.72
C LYS A 195 18.15 0.97 1.54
N ALA A 196 17.98 2.28 1.60
CA ALA A 196 18.59 3.18 0.62
C ALA A 196 20.11 3.09 0.77
N ALA A 197 20.83 2.94 -0.34
CA ALA A 197 22.29 3.01 -0.38
C ALA A 197 22.75 4.46 -0.29
N ASN A 198 22.04 5.35 -1.00
CA ASN A 198 22.16 6.80 -0.92
C ASN A 198 20.81 7.35 -0.44
N PRO A 199 20.62 7.55 0.89
CA PRO A 199 19.34 8.00 1.41
C PRO A 199 19.02 9.42 0.90
N SER A 200 17.89 9.54 0.22
CA SER A 200 17.24 10.82 -0.06
C SER A 200 15.89 10.82 0.65
N GLN A 201 15.31 12.01 0.84
CA GLN A 201 13.92 12.08 1.28
C GLN A 201 13.01 11.43 0.24
N ARG A 202 12.16 10.50 0.69
CA ARG A 202 11.21 9.78 -0.17
C ARG A 202 9.86 9.63 0.51
N ARG A 203 8.89 10.41 0.04
CA ARG A 203 7.51 10.39 0.52
C ARG A 203 6.61 9.60 -0.42
N VAL A 204 5.71 8.82 0.18
CA VAL A 204 4.70 8.05 -0.55
C VAL A 204 3.37 8.14 0.18
N ILE A 205 2.32 8.50 -0.55
CA ILE A 205 0.93 8.35 -0.09
C ILE A 205 0.50 6.93 -0.46
N HIS A 206 0.34 6.07 0.55
CA HIS A 206 -0.10 4.68 0.38
C HIS A 206 -1.56 4.56 0.75
N LEU A 207 -2.39 4.23 -0.24
CA LEU A 207 -3.83 4.07 -0.09
C LEU A 207 -4.22 2.64 -0.43
N GLU A 208 -5.10 2.04 0.37
CA GLU A 208 -5.69 0.73 0.07
C GLU A 208 -7.19 0.87 -0.12
N TYR A 209 -7.69 0.28 -1.20
CA TYR A 209 -9.09 0.23 -1.54
C TYR A 209 -9.58 -1.21 -1.61
N ILE A 210 -10.85 -1.40 -1.28
CA ILE A 210 -11.53 -2.69 -1.41
C ILE A 210 -12.92 -2.53 -2.00
N SER A 211 -13.43 -3.57 -2.65
CA SER A 211 -14.82 -3.64 -3.14
C SER A 211 -15.68 -4.70 -2.45
N TYR A 212 -15.12 -5.37 -1.43
CA TYR A 212 -15.80 -6.38 -0.63
C TYR A 212 -16.72 -5.71 0.41
N GLU A 213 -17.93 -6.24 0.53
CA GLU A 213 -18.91 -5.82 1.53
C GLU A 213 -18.77 -6.64 2.81
N LEU A 214 -18.52 -5.95 3.93
CA LEU A 214 -18.47 -6.59 5.25
C LEU A 214 -19.87 -7.03 5.72
N PRO A 215 -19.94 -7.97 6.68
CA PRO A 215 -21.19 -8.31 7.34
C PRO A 215 -21.89 -7.08 7.93
N GLN A 216 -23.23 -7.17 8.05
CA GLN A 216 -24.05 -6.07 8.55
C GLN A 216 -23.57 -5.58 9.91
N GLY A 217 -23.41 -4.26 10.04
CA GLY A 217 -22.99 -3.62 11.28
C GLY A 217 -21.48 -3.65 11.55
N VAL A 218 -20.67 -4.13 10.61
CA VAL A 218 -19.20 -4.02 10.62
C VAL A 218 -18.76 -3.07 9.50
N THR A 219 -17.76 -2.24 9.76
CA THR A 219 -17.19 -1.29 8.80
C THR A 219 -15.68 -1.46 8.74
N TRP A 220 -15.07 -1.03 7.64
CA TRP A 220 -13.62 -0.84 7.57
C TRP A 220 -13.19 0.27 8.55
N ALA A 221 -11.98 0.17 9.12
CA ALA A 221 -11.49 1.06 10.17
C ALA A 221 -10.17 1.75 9.79
#